data_AF-A0A6J4IBZ7-F1
#
_entry.id   AF-A0A6J4IBZ7-F1
#
_cell.length_a   1.000
_cell.length_b   1.000
_cell.length_c   1.000
_cell.angle_alpha   90.00
_cell.angle_beta   90.00
_cell.angle_gamma   90.00
#
_symmetry.space_group_name_H-M   'P 1'
#
loop_
_entity.id
_entity.type
_entity.pdbx_description
1 polymer ?
#
loop_
_entity_poly.entity_id
_entity_poly.type
_entity_poly.pdbx_seq_one_letter_code
_entity_poly.pdbx_strand_id
1 'polypeptide(L)'
;MGLATVASLLGAFSWDPQVRGIVIVLMAVAVLPGSVFLIMGTNVGARIGFLIAVAGLSGFCVLLGLLWTFNAGGLVGRQPSWKAAELAIGPPAAALTEGTDGLPTRIGEPPSGGWRELPQGDPIRGDATAAADKMLAPDTSEAPEGEEKKPPEFAPPFGSPADYLQVAAYQKGGQEAGVWFRIRNHRFYKQGPWYDPVGWFRAPANRVVITVQKAAPKLNEEDLTEQPRPDLSQPPHTLVLVRDRGSLRFPPAMFSLFWLVVFAVTTWSLHQRDKEIMARRAGGTSRAAPARA
;
A
#
# COMPACT_ATOMS: atom_id res chain seq x y z
N MET A 1 5.22 -51.16 20.10
CA MET A 1 4.31 -50.39 19.21
C MET A 1 4.42 -48.87 19.42
N GLY A 2 5.59 -48.31 19.75
CA GLY A 2 5.70 -46.88 20.14
C GLY A 2 6.56 -46.01 19.22
N LEU A 3 7.75 -46.47 18.85
CA LEU A 3 8.71 -45.64 18.10
C LEU A 3 8.49 -45.61 16.60
N ALA A 4 8.15 -46.74 15.97
CA ALA A 4 7.92 -46.81 14.53
C ALA A 4 6.67 -46.02 14.11
N THR A 5 5.58 -46.12 14.90
CA THR A 5 4.34 -45.37 14.66
C THR A 5 4.55 -43.87 14.80
N VAL A 6 5.32 -43.44 15.80
CA VAL A 6 5.67 -42.02 16.00
C VAL A 6 6.59 -41.52 14.88
N ALA A 7 7.57 -42.32 14.45
CA ALA A 7 8.44 -41.98 13.32
C ALA A 7 7.67 -41.87 12.00
N SER A 8 6.72 -42.77 11.74
CA SER A 8 5.84 -42.70 10.55
C SER A 8 4.90 -41.50 10.60
N LEU A 9 4.36 -41.14 11.78
CA LEU A 9 3.54 -39.94 11.96
C LEU A 9 4.36 -38.66 11.74
N LEU A 10 5.55 -38.56 12.34
CA LEU A 10 6.46 -37.42 12.15
C LEU A 10 6.95 -37.30 10.70
N GLY A 11 7.21 -38.44 10.04
CA GLY A 11 7.52 -38.50 8.62
C GLY A 11 6.37 -37.97 7.75
N ALA A 12 5.13 -38.35 8.06
CA ALA A 12 3.94 -37.87 7.36
C ALA A 12 3.71 -36.36 7.56
N PHE A 13 3.94 -35.81 8.76
CA PHE A 13 3.86 -34.36 9.02
C PHE A 13 4.94 -33.53 8.30
N SER A 14 6.09 -34.14 8.00
CA SER A 14 7.21 -33.45 7.34
C SER A 14 7.01 -33.28 5.83
N TRP A 15 6.21 -34.15 5.21
CA TRP A 15 6.13 -34.29 3.76
C TRP A 15 5.01 -33.49 3.10
N ASP A 16 3.96 -33.13 3.85
CA ASP A 16 2.84 -32.31 3.36
C ASP A 16 2.91 -30.87 3.89
N PRO A 17 3.22 -29.87 3.03
CA PRO A 17 3.26 -28.46 3.40
C PRO A 17 1.96 -27.93 4.01
N GLN A 18 0.79 -28.44 3.59
CA GLN A 18 -0.51 -27.97 4.05
C GLN A 18 -0.78 -28.44 5.49
N VAL A 19 -0.54 -29.72 5.76
CA VAL A 19 -0.70 -30.29 7.12
C VAL A 19 0.27 -29.62 8.09
N ARG A 20 1.53 -29.42 7.67
CA ARG A 20 2.52 -28.70 8.46
C ARG A 20 2.06 -27.28 8.78
N GLY A 21 1.51 -26.57 7.79
CA GLY A 21 0.97 -25.23 7.96
C GLY A 21 -0.15 -25.16 9.00
N ILE A 22 -1.14 -26.07 8.91
CA ILE A 22 -2.26 -26.12 9.86
C ILE A 22 -1.77 -26.40 11.28
N VAL A 23 -0.87 -27.38 11.46
CA VAL A 23 -0.32 -27.71 12.78
C VAL A 23 0.45 -26.54 13.38
N ILE A 24 1.24 -25.82 12.58
CA ILE A 24 1.97 -24.63 13.05
C ILE A 24 0.99 -23.54 13.50
N VAL A 25 -0.09 -23.28 12.75
CA VAL A 25 -1.10 -22.30 13.14
C VAL A 25 -1.81 -22.69 14.43
N LEU A 26 -2.21 -23.95 14.56
CA LEU A 26 -2.85 -24.46 15.79
C LEU A 26 -1.91 -24.36 16.98
N MET A 27 -0.64 -24.71 16.81
CA MET A 27 0.38 -24.58 17.85
C MET A 27 0.62 -23.11 18.23
N ALA A 28 0.66 -22.19 17.26
CA ALA A 28 0.80 -20.76 17.52
C ALA A 28 -0.38 -20.21 18.34
N VAL A 29 -1.61 -20.61 18.03
CA VAL A 29 -2.81 -20.21 18.79
C VAL A 29 -2.82 -20.84 20.19
N ALA A 30 -2.44 -22.10 20.33
CA ALA A 30 -2.39 -22.77 21.62
C ALA A 30 -1.29 -22.18 22.53
N VAL A 31 -0.10 -21.92 21.99
CA VAL A 31 1.06 -21.46 22.75
C VAL A 31 1.00 -19.97 23.04
N LEU A 32 0.60 -19.11 22.09
CA LEU A 32 0.70 -17.66 22.28
C LEU A 32 -0.49 -17.11 23.09
N PRO A 33 -1.73 -17.04 22.57
CA PRO A 33 -2.87 -16.59 23.38
C PRO A 33 -3.42 -17.67 24.33
N GLY A 34 -3.33 -18.95 23.95
CA GLY A 34 -3.87 -20.05 24.75
C GLY A 34 -3.14 -20.25 26.08
N SER A 35 -1.80 -20.14 26.12
CA SER A 35 -1.04 -20.28 27.36
C SER A 35 -1.37 -19.17 28.36
N VAL A 36 -1.45 -17.92 27.89
CA VAL A 36 -1.83 -16.76 28.72
C VAL A 36 -3.23 -16.96 29.31
N PHE A 37 -4.17 -17.46 28.51
CA PHE A 37 -5.51 -17.80 29.00
C PHE A 37 -5.49 -18.90 30.06
N LEU A 38 -4.75 -20.00 29.85
CA LEU A 38 -4.70 -21.10 30.81
C LEU A 38 -4.14 -20.66 32.16
N ILE A 39 -3.04 -19.90 32.15
CA ILE A 39 -2.41 -19.37 33.39
C ILE A 39 -3.38 -18.44 34.14
N MET A 40 -4.06 -17.54 33.42
CA MET A 40 -5.02 -16.62 34.04
C MET A 40 -6.30 -17.34 34.49
N GLY A 41 -6.72 -18.36 33.74
CA GLY A 41 -7.90 -19.17 34.01
C GLY A 41 -7.77 -19.99 35.28
N THR A 42 -6.59 -20.51 35.59
CA THR A 42 -6.33 -21.23 36.84
C THR A 42 -6.22 -20.30 38.06
N ASN A 43 -5.76 -19.07 37.87
CA ASN A 43 -5.50 -18.14 38.97
C ASN A 43 -6.73 -17.28 39.36
N VAL A 44 -7.47 -16.75 38.37
CA VAL A 44 -8.57 -15.79 38.59
C VAL A 44 -9.93 -16.36 38.16
N GLY A 45 -9.94 -17.60 37.65
CA GLY A 45 -11.12 -18.30 37.14
C GLY A 45 -11.34 -18.07 35.65
N ALA A 46 -11.89 -19.08 34.97
CA ALA A 46 -11.98 -19.13 33.51
C ALA A 46 -12.67 -17.91 32.87
N ARG A 47 -13.74 -17.37 33.47
CA ARG A 47 -14.50 -16.24 32.91
C ARG A 47 -13.71 -14.92 32.95
N ILE A 48 -13.04 -14.65 34.06
CA ILE A 48 -12.26 -13.41 34.24
C ILE A 48 -10.91 -13.54 33.53
N GLY A 49 -10.28 -14.71 33.63
CA GLY A 49 -9.04 -15.01 32.91
C GLY A 49 -9.20 -14.88 31.39
N PHE A 50 -10.35 -15.28 30.82
CA PHE A 50 -10.65 -15.08 29.40
C PHE A 50 -10.68 -13.59 29.03
N LEU A 51 -11.40 -12.77 29.79
CA LEU A 51 -11.50 -11.34 29.50
C LEU A 51 -10.16 -10.61 29.60
N ILE A 52 -9.34 -10.96 30.60
CA ILE A 52 -8.00 -10.38 30.74
C ILE A 52 -7.11 -10.82 29.57
N ALA A 53 -7.15 -12.09 29.17
CA ALA A 53 -6.38 -12.59 28.04
C ALA A 53 -6.78 -11.90 26.72
N VAL A 54 -8.08 -11.73 26.45
CA VAL A 54 -8.56 -11.01 25.26
C VAL A 54 -8.21 -9.51 25.32
N ALA A 55 -8.27 -8.88 26.49
CA ALA A 55 -7.83 -7.49 26.65
C ALA A 55 -6.33 -7.34 26.36
N GLY A 56 -5.49 -8.26 26.84
CA GLY A 56 -4.05 -8.28 26.53
C GLY A 56 -3.77 -8.50 25.05
N LEU A 57 -4.41 -9.51 24.42
CA LEU A 57 -4.24 -9.81 23.00
C LEU A 57 -4.70 -8.65 22.11
N SER A 58 -5.87 -8.07 22.40
CA SER A 58 -6.39 -6.93 21.61
C SER A 58 -5.51 -5.70 21.75
N GLY A 59 -4.98 -5.40 22.94
CA GLY A 59 -4.00 -4.32 23.14
C GLY A 59 -2.71 -4.55 22.34
N PHE A 60 -2.20 -5.79 22.32
CA PHE A 60 -1.06 -6.17 21.48
C PHE A 60 -1.35 -5.98 19.98
N CYS A 61 -2.51 -6.41 19.50
CA CYS A 61 -2.92 -6.23 18.11
C CYS A 61 -3.10 -4.74 17.72
N VAL A 62 -3.58 -3.89 18.64
CA VAL A 62 -3.63 -2.43 18.41
C VAL A 62 -2.23 -1.86 18.21
N LEU A 63 -1.27 -2.24 19.06
CA LEU A 63 0.12 -1.78 18.94
C LEU A 63 0.76 -2.23 17.61
N LEU A 64 0.54 -3.47 17.18
CA LEU A 64 0.99 -3.95 15.86
C LEU A 64 0.32 -3.19 14.71
N GLY A 65 -0.99 -2.99 14.77
CA GLY A 65 -1.71 -2.27 13.73
C GLY A 65 -1.26 -0.80 13.62
N LEU A 66 -0.98 -0.14 14.75
CA LEU A 66 -0.39 1.21 14.75
C LEU A 66 1.03 1.19 14.19
N LEU A 67 1.85 0.24 14.64
CA LEU A 67 3.21 0.07 14.13
C LEU A 67 3.22 -0.11 12.61
N TRP A 68 2.35 -0.96 12.06
CA TRP A 68 2.23 -1.18 10.61
C TRP A 68 1.64 0.01 9.85
N THR A 69 0.77 0.79 10.50
CA THR A 69 0.22 2.02 9.91
C THR A 69 1.32 3.07 9.71
N PHE A 70 2.29 3.14 10.62
CA PHE A 70 3.38 4.12 10.55
C PHE A 70 4.66 3.58 9.87
N ASN A 71 5.00 2.31 10.06
CA ASN A 71 6.18 1.62 9.55
C ASN A 71 5.78 0.44 8.65
N ALA A 72 6.28 0.41 7.41
CA ALA A 72 5.80 -0.48 6.34
C ALA A 72 6.26 -1.95 6.42
N GLY A 73 6.45 -2.51 7.62
CA GLY A 73 7.01 -3.86 7.83
C GLY A 73 5.99 -4.99 8.08
N GLY A 74 4.71 -4.82 7.72
CA GLY A 74 3.63 -5.75 8.10
C GLY A 74 2.52 -5.86 7.07
N LEU A 75 1.26 -5.89 7.51
CA LEU A 75 0.12 -5.87 6.59
C LEU A 75 0.14 -4.58 5.74
N VAL A 76 0.49 -4.71 4.46
CA VAL A 76 0.54 -3.58 3.52
C VAL A 76 -0.62 -3.68 2.54
N GLY A 77 -1.26 -2.55 2.27
CA GLY A 77 -2.25 -2.44 1.21
C GLY A 77 -1.63 -2.35 -0.18
N ARG A 78 -2.44 -2.00 -1.17
CA ARG A 78 -1.96 -1.87 -2.55
C ARG A 78 -0.88 -0.80 -2.63
N GLN A 79 0.27 -1.16 -3.20
CA GLN A 79 1.35 -0.21 -3.42
C GLN A 79 0.97 0.82 -4.48
N PRO A 80 1.49 2.06 -4.38
CA PRO A 80 1.27 3.06 -5.41
C PRO A 80 1.94 2.63 -6.72
N SER A 81 1.15 2.53 -7.79
CA SER A 81 1.61 2.12 -9.11
C SER A 81 1.17 3.15 -10.15
N TRP A 82 1.95 3.29 -11.23
CA TRP A 82 1.54 4.07 -12.38
C TRP A 82 0.62 3.21 -13.25
N LYS A 83 -0.47 3.79 -13.75
CA LYS A 83 -1.38 3.13 -14.68
C LYS A 83 -1.42 3.94 -15.98
N ALA A 84 -1.41 3.26 -17.12
CA ALA A 84 -1.67 3.89 -18.41
C ALA A 84 -3.15 4.28 -18.46
N ALA A 85 -3.43 5.56 -18.68
CA ALA A 85 -4.78 6.03 -18.98
C ALA A 85 -5.06 5.98 -20.49
N GLU A 86 -4.06 6.33 -21.30
CA GLU A 86 -4.19 6.40 -22.76
C GLU A 86 -2.82 6.30 -23.43
N LEU A 87 -2.80 5.66 -24.59
CA LEU A 87 -1.71 5.71 -25.56
C LEU A 87 -2.22 6.43 -26.81
N ALA A 88 -1.75 7.65 -27.04
CA ALA A 88 -2.09 8.45 -28.21
C ALA A 88 -0.95 8.41 -29.24
N ILE A 89 -1.30 8.28 -30.52
CA ILE A 89 -0.35 8.39 -31.63
C ILE A 89 -0.41 9.82 -32.14
N GLY A 90 0.63 10.61 -31.90
CA GLY A 90 0.69 12.01 -32.27
C GLY A 90 1.35 12.91 -31.20
N PRO A 91 1.27 14.24 -31.38
CA PRO A 91 1.83 15.19 -30.42
C PRO A 91 1.15 15.08 -29.05
N PRO A 92 1.76 15.60 -27.97
CA PRO A 92 1.23 15.42 -26.62
C PRO A 92 -0.17 16.00 -26.40
N ALA A 93 -0.56 17.03 -27.17
CA ALA A 93 -1.92 17.56 -27.19
C ALA A 93 -2.98 16.65 -27.85
N ALA A 94 -2.57 15.58 -28.54
CA ALA A 94 -3.48 14.62 -29.18
C ALA A 94 -4.14 13.65 -28.18
N ALA A 95 -3.66 13.61 -26.93
CA ALA A 95 -4.25 12.78 -25.89
C ALA A 95 -5.64 13.31 -25.49
N LEU A 96 -6.67 12.47 -25.65
CA LEU A 96 -8.08 12.82 -25.42
C LEU A 96 -8.54 12.64 -23.95
N THR A 97 -7.65 12.20 -23.07
CA THR A 97 -7.95 11.99 -21.65
C THR A 97 -8.34 13.29 -20.93
N GLU A 98 -9.52 13.34 -20.32
CA GLU A 98 -10.03 14.47 -19.51
C GLU A 98 -8.96 15.05 -18.57
N GLY A 99 -8.48 16.28 -18.79
CA GLY A 99 -7.45 16.94 -17.98
C GLY A 99 -6.06 17.07 -18.64
N THR A 100 -5.90 16.61 -19.88
CA THR A 100 -4.74 16.87 -20.77
C THR A 100 -4.73 18.29 -21.37
N ASP A 101 -5.77 19.08 -21.11
CA ASP A 101 -5.86 20.48 -21.55
C ASP A 101 -4.61 21.28 -21.13
N GLY A 102 -3.99 21.95 -22.11
CA GLY A 102 -2.79 22.77 -21.96
C GLY A 102 -1.46 22.10 -22.33
N LEU A 103 -1.46 20.82 -22.72
CA LEU A 103 -0.25 20.17 -23.26
C LEU A 103 0.21 20.82 -24.57
N PRO A 104 1.52 20.84 -24.84
CA PRO A 104 2.04 21.49 -26.02
C PRO A 104 1.65 20.73 -27.29
N THR A 105 1.42 21.47 -28.37
CA THR A 105 1.10 20.86 -29.68
C THR A 105 2.37 20.45 -30.42
N ARG A 106 3.53 21.00 -30.01
CA ARG A 106 4.86 20.63 -30.53
C ARG A 106 5.85 20.35 -29.40
N ILE A 107 6.74 19.39 -29.62
CA ILE A 107 7.81 19.06 -28.68
C ILE A 107 8.76 20.27 -28.56
N GLY A 108 9.03 20.71 -27.34
CA GLY A 108 9.86 21.88 -27.04
C GLY A 108 9.09 23.21 -26.85
N GLU A 109 7.77 23.21 -27.05
CA GLU A 109 6.92 24.34 -26.69
C GLU A 109 6.63 24.33 -25.17
N PRO A 110 6.65 25.50 -24.49
CA PRO A 110 6.34 25.55 -23.06
C PRO A 110 4.89 25.09 -22.83
N PRO A 111 4.66 24.20 -21.86
CA PRO A 111 3.32 23.71 -21.60
C PRO A 111 2.50 24.79 -20.88
N SER A 112 1.19 24.85 -21.16
CA SER A 112 0.24 25.81 -20.56
C SER A 112 -0.70 25.10 -19.57
N GLY A 113 -1.48 25.81 -18.75
CA GLY A 113 -2.49 25.14 -17.91
C GLY A 113 -1.97 24.36 -16.69
N GLY A 114 -0.83 24.75 -16.13
CA GLY A 114 -0.29 24.21 -14.87
C GLY A 114 0.54 22.92 -15.00
N TRP A 115 0.92 22.57 -16.23
CA TRP A 115 1.87 21.52 -16.55
C TRP A 115 3.31 21.99 -16.29
N ARG A 116 4.13 21.12 -15.70
CA ARG A 116 5.56 21.33 -15.47
C ARG A 116 6.35 20.32 -16.31
N GLU A 117 7.38 20.79 -17.00
CA GLU A 117 8.31 19.91 -17.70
C GLU A 117 9.28 19.25 -16.71
N LEU A 118 9.53 17.96 -16.91
CA LEU A 118 10.45 17.17 -16.10
C LEU A 118 11.80 17.02 -16.83
N PRO A 119 12.89 17.69 -16.39
CA PRO A 119 14.23 17.48 -16.94
C PRO A 119 14.71 16.02 -16.82
N GLN A 120 15.70 15.67 -17.63
CA GLN A 120 16.38 14.38 -17.54
C GLN A 120 17.13 14.29 -16.20
N GLY A 121 16.85 13.25 -15.40
CA GLY A 121 17.44 13.06 -14.06
C GLY A 121 16.47 13.30 -12.89
N ASP A 122 15.25 13.80 -13.14
CA ASP A 122 14.25 13.92 -12.08
C ASP A 122 13.74 12.53 -11.63
N PRO A 123 13.62 12.28 -10.31
CA PRO A 123 13.20 10.97 -9.79
C PRO A 123 11.78 10.59 -10.23
N ILE A 124 10.89 11.57 -10.37
CA ILE A 124 9.50 11.35 -10.83
C ILE A 124 9.49 10.91 -12.30
N ARG A 125 10.37 11.47 -13.13
CA ARG A 125 10.53 11.06 -14.53
C ARG A 125 11.06 9.64 -14.59
N GLY A 126 12.12 9.32 -13.83
CA GLY A 126 12.68 7.98 -13.77
C GLY A 126 11.66 6.90 -13.38
N ASP A 127 10.87 7.14 -12.33
CA ASP A 127 9.82 6.22 -11.90
C ASP A 127 8.71 6.04 -12.96
N ALA A 128 8.32 7.13 -13.61
CA ALA A 128 7.28 7.11 -14.64
C ALA A 128 7.78 6.43 -15.93
N THR A 129 9.04 6.67 -16.30
CA THR A 129 9.78 6.01 -17.39
C THR A 129 9.81 4.50 -17.18
N ALA A 130 10.25 4.04 -16.02
CA ALA A 130 10.31 2.60 -15.74
C ALA A 130 8.93 1.93 -15.81
N ALA A 131 7.87 2.62 -15.37
CA ALA A 131 6.51 2.12 -15.50
C ALA A 131 5.97 2.17 -16.95
N ALA A 132 6.36 3.18 -17.73
CA ALA A 132 6.05 3.26 -19.16
C ALA A 132 6.71 2.12 -19.93
N ASP A 133 7.97 1.78 -19.61
CA ASP A 133 8.70 0.73 -20.29
C ASP A 133 8.00 -0.63 -20.14
N LYS A 134 7.44 -0.88 -18.96
CA LYS A 134 6.58 -2.05 -18.67
C LYS A 134 5.31 -2.11 -19.56
N MET A 135 4.83 -0.96 -20.04
CA MET A 135 3.58 -0.84 -20.81
C MET A 135 3.83 -0.75 -22.32
N LEU A 136 4.99 -0.26 -22.73
CA LEU A 136 5.34 0.02 -24.12
C LEU A 136 6.04 -1.15 -24.81
N ALA A 137 6.75 -1.99 -24.05
CA ALA A 137 7.44 -3.19 -24.54
C ALA A 137 6.82 -4.46 -23.91
N PRO A 138 6.91 -5.62 -24.59
CA PRO A 138 6.47 -6.88 -24.00
C PRO A 138 7.28 -7.20 -22.74
N ASP A 139 6.57 -7.34 -21.61
CA ASP A 139 7.15 -7.78 -20.33
C ASP A 139 7.78 -9.17 -20.48
N THR A 140 9.10 -9.20 -20.69
CA THR A 140 9.96 -10.40 -20.63
C THR A 140 10.34 -10.80 -19.20
N SER A 141 9.92 -10.01 -18.20
CA SER A 141 10.10 -10.38 -16.78
C SER A 141 9.04 -11.42 -16.35
N GLU A 142 9.52 -12.54 -15.81
CA GLU A 142 8.66 -13.49 -15.09
C GLU A 142 8.07 -12.78 -13.86
N ALA A 143 6.76 -12.86 -13.69
CA ALA A 143 6.10 -12.28 -12.52
C ALA A 143 6.57 -13.00 -11.24
N PRO A 144 6.82 -12.29 -10.12
CA PRO A 144 7.07 -12.95 -8.85
C PRO A 144 5.89 -13.86 -8.49
N GLU A 145 6.18 -15.07 -7.98
CA GLU A 145 5.19 -16.08 -7.60
C GLU A 145 4.03 -15.46 -6.80
N GLY A 146 2.82 -15.45 -7.38
CA GLY A 146 1.58 -15.06 -6.69
C GLY A 146 0.88 -13.79 -7.17
N GLU A 147 1.45 -13.00 -8.08
CA GLU A 147 0.72 -11.90 -8.75
C GLU A 147 0.24 -12.34 -10.14
N GLU A 148 -1.08 -12.41 -10.35
CA GLU A 148 -1.65 -12.61 -11.69
C GLU A 148 -1.14 -11.51 -12.64
N LYS A 149 -0.51 -11.93 -13.75
CA LYS A 149 -0.10 -11.02 -14.84
C LYS A 149 -1.36 -10.40 -15.45
N LYS A 150 -1.76 -9.24 -14.95
CA LYS A 150 -2.86 -8.48 -15.54
C LYS A 150 -2.52 -8.26 -17.03
N PRO A 151 -3.40 -8.63 -17.98
CA PRO A 151 -3.10 -8.44 -19.39
C PRO A 151 -2.78 -6.96 -19.64
N PRO A 152 -1.81 -6.67 -20.52
CA PRO A 152 -1.46 -5.29 -20.83
C PRO A 152 -2.71 -4.59 -21.37
N GLU A 153 -3.00 -3.42 -20.81
CA GLU A 153 -4.22 -2.66 -21.11
C GLU A 153 -4.24 -2.19 -22.58
N PHE A 154 -3.07 -2.18 -23.23
CA PHE A 154 -2.85 -1.84 -24.63
C PHE A 154 -1.88 -2.85 -25.27
N ALA A 155 -2.00 -3.07 -26.58
CA ALA A 155 -0.99 -3.84 -27.31
C ALA A 155 0.33 -3.05 -27.33
N PRO A 156 1.48 -3.66 -26.94
CA PRO A 156 2.75 -2.95 -26.89
C PRO A 156 3.16 -2.51 -28.30
N PRO A 157 3.37 -1.20 -28.54
CA PRO A 157 3.76 -0.68 -29.85
C PRO A 157 5.21 -1.02 -30.24
N PHE A 158 6.07 -1.39 -29.28
CA PHE A 158 7.49 -1.66 -29.50
C PHE A 158 7.89 -3.09 -29.11
N GLY A 159 8.93 -3.62 -29.75
CA GLY A 159 9.44 -4.97 -29.47
C GLY A 159 10.41 -5.02 -28.27
N SER A 160 11.15 -3.93 -28.02
CA SER A 160 12.11 -3.80 -26.94
C SER A 160 12.16 -2.38 -26.37
N PRO A 161 12.51 -2.19 -25.08
CA PRO A 161 12.80 -0.88 -24.50
C PRO A 161 13.93 -0.10 -25.20
N ALA A 162 14.80 -0.80 -25.95
CA ALA A 162 15.89 -0.18 -26.71
C ALA A 162 15.44 0.47 -28.04
N ASP A 163 14.21 0.18 -28.50
CA ASP A 163 13.74 0.60 -29.83
C ASP A 163 13.23 2.05 -29.83
N TYR A 164 13.11 2.68 -28.67
CA TYR A 164 12.53 4.01 -28.52
C TYR A 164 13.32 4.93 -27.58
N LEU A 165 13.13 6.23 -27.78
CA LEU A 165 13.72 7.31 -27.03
C LEU A 165 12.64 8.19 -26.43
N GLN A 166 12.82 8.55 -25.17
CA GLN A 166 11.90 9.42 -24.45
C GLN A 166 12.30 10.87 -24.65
N VAL A 167 11.52 11.59 -25.45
CA VAL A 167 11.87 12.94 -25.89
C VAL A 167 11.43 13.98 -24.84
N ALA A 168 10.20 13.89 -24.36
CA ALA A 168 9.63 14.85 -23.42
C ALA A 168 8.78 14.17 -22.35
N ALA A 169 8.79 14.74 -21.14
CA ALA A 169 7.96 14.30 -20.03
C ALA A 169 7.34 15.52 -19.34
N TYR A 170 6.02 15.51 -19.19
CA TYR A 170 5.25 16.59 -18.56
C TYR A 170 4.50 16.06 -17.34
N GLN A 171 4.43 16.84 -16.28
CA GLN A 171 3.69 16.50 -15.07
C GLN A 171 2.60 17.54 -14.79
N LYS A 172 1.40 17.09 -14.45
CA LYS A 172 0.32 17.91 -13.89
C LYS A 172 -0.27 17.24 -12.68
N GLY A 173 -0.41 18.01 -11.61
CA GLY A 173 -0.74 17.47 -10.29
C GLY A 173 0.48 16.92 -9.56
N GLY A 174 0.23 16.17 -8.48
CA GLY A 174 1.31 15.64 -7.64
C GLY A 174 1.44 16.34 -6.30
N GLN A 175 2.56 16.13 -5.61
CA GLN A 175 2.69 16.49 -4.20
C GLN A 175 2.54 18.00 -3.93
N GLU A 176 2.74 18.88 -4.91
CA GLU A 176 2.62 20.34 -4.74
C GLU A 176 1.24 20.90 -5.08
N ALA A 177 0.44 20.16 -5.84
CA ALA A 177 -0.92 20.58 -6.15
C ALA A 177 -1.78 20.46 -4.89
N GLY A 178 -2.15 21.62 -4.34
CA GLY A 178 -3.02 21.70 -3.18
C GLY A 178 -2.34 21.38 -1.85
N VAL A 179 -1.09 21.78 -1.60
CA VAL A 179 -0.58 21.80 -0.21
C VAL A 179 -1.15 23.03 0.49
N TRP A 180 -1.94 22.83 1.54
CA TRP A 180 -2.48 23.93 2.33
C TRP A 180 -1.44 24.47 3.31
N PHE A 181 -0.74 23.58 4.00
CA PHE A 181 0.37 23.94 4.88
C PHE A 181 1.33 22.76 5.09
N ARG A 182 2.56 23.09 5.49
CA ARG A 182 3.62 22.12 5.77
C ARG A 182 4.00 22.22 7.24
N ILE A 183 3.87 21.11 7.97
CA ILE A 183 4.45 20.97 9.32
C ILE A 183 5.63 20.03 9.22
N ARG A 184 6.85 20.58 9.22
CA ARG A 184 8.11 19.84 9.09
C ARG A 184 8.14 18.98 7.81
N ASN A 185 8.13 17.66 7.92
CA ASN A 185 8.08 16.73 6.78
C ASN A 185 6.66 16.23 6.45
N HIS A 186 5.65 16.68 7.20
CA HIS A 186 4.25 16.33 6.97
C HIS A 186 3.57 17.40 6.11
N ARG A 187 3.02 16.97 4.98
CA ARG A 187 2.33 17.82 4.02
C ARG A 187 0.83 17.65 4.23
N PHE A 188 0.14 18.75 4.51
CA PHE A 188 -1.32 18.77 4.64
C PHE A 188 -1.90 19.33 3.36
N TYR A 189 -2.73 18.53 2.70
CA TYR A 189 -3.28 18.87 1.39
C TYR A 189 -4.63 19.58 1.58
N LYS A 190 -4.85 20.65 0.83
CA LYS A 190 -6.14 21.30 0.62
C LYS A 190 -7.06 20.32 -0.10
N GLN A 191 -8.00 19.81 0.68
CA GLN A 191 -8.97 18.78 0.30
C GLN A 191 -10.17 19.42 -0.40
N GLY A 192 -10.06 19.65 -1.71
CA GLY A 192 -11.16 20.11 -2.57
C GLY A 192 -11.86 21.43 -2.17
N PRO A 193 -12.87 21.87 -2.93
CA PRO A 193 -13.81 22.91 -2.52
C PRO A 193 -14.82 22.37 -1.47
N TRP A 194 -15.27 23.22 -0.54
CA TRP A 194 -16.19 22.85 0.57
C TRP A 194 -17.54 22.24 0.14
N TYR A 195 -17.90 22.35 -1.15
CA TYR A 195 -19.17 21.87 -1.71
C TYR A 195 -19.09 20.47 -2.34
N ASP A 196 -17.91 19.85 -2.42
CA ASP A 196 -17.73 18.46 -2.84
C ASP A 196 -17.24 17.58 -1.66
N PRO A 197 -18.16 16.99 -0.88
CA PRO A 197 -17.81 16.21 0.31
C PRO A 197 -17.09 14.89 -0.01
N VAL A 198 -17.17 14.39 -1.24
CA VAL A 198 -16.45 13.18 -1.69
C VAL A 198 -15.08 13.56 -2.27
N GLY A 199 -15.01 14.67 -2.99
CA GLY A 199 -13.77 15.31 -3.46
C GLY A 199 -12.89 15.83 -2.33
N TRP A 200 -13.46 16.12 -1.15
CA TRP A 200 -12.73 16.42 0.08
C TRP A 200 -11.67 15.33 0.37
N PHE A 201 -12.03 14.05 0.30
CA PHE A 201 -11.08 12.97 0.58
C PHE A 201 -10.19 12.58 -0.62
N ARG A 202 -10.39 13.17 -1.81
CA ARG A 202 -9.61 12.88 -3.03
C ARG A 202 -8.55 13.94 -3.28
N ALA A 203 -7.28 13.57 -3.06
CA ALA A 203 -6.17 14.42 -3.48
C ALA A 203 -6.10 14.53 -5.02
N PRO A 204 -5.59 15.64 -5.59
CA PRO A 204 -5.49 15.79 -7.03
C PRO A 204 -4.62 14.67 -7.64
N ALA A 205 -5.14 14.04 -8.69
CA ALA A 205 -4.45 12.98 -9.41
C ALA A 205 -3.10 13.49 -9.94
N ASN A 206 -2.02 12.74 -9.72
CA ASN A 206 -0.73 13.05 -10.33
C ASN A 206 -0.70 12.40 -11.71
N ARG A 207 -0.59 13.21 -12.75
CA ARG A 207 -0.54 12.76 -14.14
C ARG A 207 0.82 13.08 -14.71
N VAL A 208 1.41 12.11 -15.37
CA VAL A 208 2.67 12.27 -16.09
C VAL A 208 2.44 11.84 -17.52
N VAL A 209 2.80 12.69 -18.46
CA VAL A 209 2.68 12.44 -19.89
C VAL A 209 4.08 12.25 -20.42
N ILE A 210 4.36 11.09 -20.98
CA ILE A 210 5.66 10.76 -21.58
C ILE A 210 5.46 10.68 -23.07
N THR A 211 6.26 11.41 -23.83
CA THR A 211 6.29 11.34 -25.29
C THR A 211 7.53 10.59 -25.72
N VAL A 212 7.29 9.55 -26.51
CA VAL A 212 8.26 8.57 -26.96
C VAL A 212 8.35 8.63 -28.50
N GLN A 213 9.56 8.56 -29.05
CA GLN A 213 9.80 8.42 -30.48
C GLN A 213 10.65 7.18 -30.75
N LYS A 214 10.51 6.57 -31.92
CA LYS A 214 11.38 5.46 -32.30
C LYS A 214 12.82 5.96 -32.45
N ALA A 215 13.79 5.16 -32.02
CA ALA A 215 15.20 5.47 -32.22
C ALA A 215 15.54 5.36 -33.71
N ALA A 216 16.26 6.36 -34.26
CA ALA A 216 16.77 6.28 -35.62
C ALA A 216 17.79 5.13 -35.73
N PRO A 217 17.81 4.39 -36.85
CA PRO A 217 18.81 3.35 -37.07
C PRO A 217 20.21 3.98 -37.04
N LYS A 218 21.15 3.35 -36.31
CA LYS A 218 22.54 3.79 -36.28
C LYS A 218 23.11 3.68 -37.69
N LEU A 219 23.68 4.78 -38.20
CA LEU A 219 24.21 4.84 -39.56
C LEU A 219 25.48 4.00 -39.74
N ASN A 220 26.25 3.78 -38.66
CA ASN A 220 27.41 2.89 -38.61
C ASN A 220 27.32 2.00 -37.37
N GLU A 221 27.47 0.68 -37.55
CA GLU A 221 27.35 -0.31 -36.47
C GLU A 221 28.59 -0.35 -35.55
N GLU A 222 29.72 0.23 -36.01
CA GLU A 222 31.01 0.24 -35.31
C GLU A 222 31.18 1.43 -34.32
N ASP A 223 30.43 2.52 -34.48
CA ASP A 223 30.47 3.67 -33.57
C ASP A 223 29.52 3.47 -32.37
N LEU A 224 29.94 2.63 -31.44
CA LEU A 224 29.22 2.33 -30.19
C LEU A 224 29.03 3.56 -29.27
N THR A 225 29.67 4.70 -29.59
CA THR A 225 29.65 5.96 -28.84
C THR A 225 28.62 6.99 -29.34
N GLU A 226 27.98 6.79 -30.49
CA GLU A 226 26.95 7.73 -30.95
C GLU A 226 25.68 7.59 -30.09
N GLN A 227 25.24 8.72 -29.50
CA GLN A 227 24.00 8.75 -28.75
C GLN A 227 22.82 8.46 -29.69
N PRO A 228 21.89 7.60 -29.29
CA PRO A 228 20.73 7.28 -30.10
C PRO A 228 19.92 8.56 -30.36
N ARG A 229 19.71 8.89 -31.64
CA ARG A 229 18.99 10.09 -32.08
C ARG A 229 17.52 9.76 -32.35
N PRO A 230 16.55 10.62 -31.96
CA PRO A 230 15.15 10.41 -32.31
C PRO A 230 14.92 10.42 -33.83
N ASP A 231 14.17 9.45 -34.34
CA ASP A 231 13.74 9.42 -35.74
C ASP A 231 12.55 10.38 -35.95
N LEU A 232 12.80 11.48 -36.67
CA LEU A 232 11.78 12.50 -36.96
C LEU A 232 10.76 12.06 -38.02
N SER A 233 10.96 10.91 -38.68
CA SER A 233 10.07 10.42 -39.74
C SER A 233 8.83 9.68 -39.22
N GLN A 234 8.86 9.19 -37.98
CA GLN A 234 7.76 8.46 -37.36
C GLN A 234 6.97 9.33 -36.38
N PRO A 235 5.64 9.16 -36.28
CA PRO A 235 4.84 9.94 -35.33
C PRO A 235 5.24 9.62 -33.88
N PRO A 236 5.34 10.64 -33.00
CA PRO A 236 5.56 10.41 -31.59
C PRO A 236 4.40 9.63 -30.97
N HIS A 237 4.70 8.78 -30.01
CA HIS A 237 3.73 8.07 -29.18
C HIS A 237 3.67 8.74 -27.82
N THR A 238 2.52 9.27 -27.44
CA THR A 238 2.31 9.91 -26.15
C THR A 238 1.57 8.95 -25.22
N LEU A 239 2.23 8.59 -24.12
CA LEU A 239 1.66 7.79 -23.05
C LEU A 239 1.24 8.71 -21.90
N VAL A 240 -0.05 8.68 -21.55
CA VAL A 240 -0.58 9.37 -20.37
C VAL A 240 -0.60 8.38 -19.20
N LEU A 241 0.21 8.65 -18.20
CA LEU A 241 0.28 7.90 -16.95
C LEU A 241 -0.46 8.62 -15.84
N VAL A 242 -1.29 7.90 -15.11
CA VAL A 242 -1.95 8.38 -13.90
C VAL A 242 -1.38 7.62 -12.71
N ARG A 243 -0.94 8.33 -11.66
CA ARG A 243 -0.45 7.70 -10.43
C ARG A 243 -1.64 7.22 -9.60
N ASP A 244 -1.80 5.91 -9.50
CA ASP A 244 -2.60 5.30 -8.45
C ASP A 244 -1.81 5.40 -7.14
N ARG A 245 -2.36 6.08 -6.12
CA ARG A 245 -1.70 6.19 -4.81
C ARG A 245 -1.83 4.91 -3.97
N GLY A 246 -2.67 3.98 -4.42
CA GLY A 246 -2.91 2.73 -3.71
C GLY A 246 -3.52 2.97 -2.33
N SER A 247 -3.53 1.91 -1.52
CA SER A 247 -4.15 1.89 -0.19
C SER A 247 -3.14 1.44 0.87
N LEU A 248 -1.87 1.81 0.71
CA LEU A 248 -0.72 1.29 1.46
C LEU A 248 -0.97 1.11 2.97
N ARG A 249 -1.57 2.12 3.62
CA ARG A 249 -1.80 2.16 5.08
C ARG A 249 -3.25 1.93 5.49
N PHE A 250 -4.15 1.75 4.53
CA PHE A 250 -5.57 1.61 4.85
C PHE A 250 -5.89 0.27 5.52
N PRO A 251 -5.43 -0.90 5.00
CA PRO A 251 -5.64 -2.18 5.69
C PRO A 251 -5.09 -2.24 7.13
N PRO A 252 -3.84 -1.81 7.43
CA PRO A 252 -3.35 -1.83 8.80
C PRO A 252 -4.09 -0.83 9.72
N ALA A 253 -4.58 0.29 9.17
CA ALA A 253 -5.40 1.22 9.93
C ALA A 253 -6.78 0.64 10.28
N MET A 254 -7.40 -0.11 9.37
CA MET A 254 -8.67 -0.80 9.67
C MET A 254 -8.48 -1.94 10.66
N PHE A 255 -7.37 -2.67 10.56
CA PHE A 255 -7.00 -3.69 11.54
C PHE A 255 -6.82 -3.09 12.95
N SER A 256 -6.10 -1.97 13.09
CA SER A 256 -5.92 -1.31 14.39
C SER A 256 -7.24 -0.77 14.95
N LEU A 257 -8.10 -0.19 14.10
CA LEU A 257 -9.40 0.31 14.52
C LEU A 257 -10.31 -0.82 15.03
N PHE A 258 -10.36 -1.95 14.33
CA PHE A 258 -11.14 -3.11 14.76
C PHE A 258 -10.69 -3.61 16.14
N TRP A 259 -9.37 -3.83 16.31
CA TRP A 259 -8.83 -4.29 17.60
C TRP A 259 -8.96 -3.24 18.70
N LEU A 260 -8.96 -1.95 18.37
CA LEU A 260 -9.20 -0.87 19.32
C LEU A 260 -10.61 -0.93 19.91
N VAL A 261 -11.61 -1.26 19.08
CA VAL A 261 -12.99 -1.45 19.56
C VAL A 261 -13.07 -2.65 20.50
N VAL A 262 -12.46 -3.78 20.14
CA VAL A 262 -12.41 -4.98 21.00
C VAL A 262 -11.70 -4.67 22.32
N PHE A 263 -10.57 -3.96 22.28
CA PHE A 263 -9.83 -3.54 23.46
C PHE A 263 -10.66 -2.61 24.36
N ALA A 264 -11.34 -1.62 23.78
CA ALA A 264 -12.18 -0.70 24.52
C ALA A 264 -13.35 -1.41 25.21
N VAL A 265 -14.03 -2.33 24.53
CA VAL A 265 -15.15 -3.09 25.10
C VAL A 265 -14.68 -4.00 26.24
N THR A 266 -13.56 -4.69 26.07
CA THR A 266 -13.03 -5.62 27.09
C THR A 266 -12.49 -4.90 28.32
N THR A 267 -11.73 -3.83 28.13
CA THR A 267 -11.26 -2.97 29.24
C THR A 267 -12.40 -2.28 29.95
N TRP A 268 -13.43 -1.82 29.23
CA TRP A 268 -14.64 -1.29 29.84
C TRP A 268 -15.36 -2.34 30.70
N SER A 269 -15.51 -3.57 30.21
CA SER A 269 -16.14 -4.66 30.98
C SER A 269 -15.37 -4.97 32.27
N LEU A 270 -14.03 -5.00 32.21
CA LEU A 270 -13.18 -5.20 33.39
C LEU A 270 -13.31 -4.01 34.37
N HIS A 271 -13.31 -2.79 33.87
CA HIS A 271 -13.47 -1.58 34.68
C HIS A 271 -14.80 -1.56 35.45
N GLN A 272 -15.90 -1.93 34.80
CA GLN A 272 -17.21 -2.02 35.47
C GLN A 272 -17.19 -3.06 36.60
N ARG A 273 -16.53 -4.19 36.39
CA ARG A 273 -16.36 -5.22 37.42
C ARG A 273 -15.54 -4.74 38.60
N ASP A 274 -14.44 -4.04 38.35
CA ASP A 274 -13.60 -3.50 39.42
C ASP A 274 -14.39 -2.50 40.27
N LYS A 275 -15.23 -1.66 39.66
CA LYS A 275 -16.14 -0.77 40.40
C LYS A 275 -17.12 -1.52 41.30
N GLU A 276 -17.73 -2.60 40.81
CA GLU A 276 -18.63 -3.41 41.63
C GLU A 276 -17.92 -4.04 42.84
N ILE A 277 -16.70 -4.54 42.64
CA ILE A 277 -15.89 -5.12 43.72
C ILE A 277 -15.51 -4.05 44.75
N MET A 278 -15.09 -2.87 44.30
CA MET A 278 -14.78 -1.74 45.18
C MET A 278 -16.02 -1.30 45.98
N ALA A 279 -17.19 -1.21 45.34
CA ALA A 279 -18.45 -0.87 46.03
C ALA A 279 -18.83 -1.91 47.11
N ARG A 280 -18.69 -3.21 46.81
CA ARG A 280 -18.94 -4.29 47.78
C ARG A 280 -17.96 -4.24 48.96
N ARG A 281 -16.68 -3.94 48.70
CA ARG A 281 -15.68 -3.77 49.75
C ARG A 281 -16.01 -2.58 50.64
N ALA A 282 -16.37 -1.43 50.06
CA ALA A 282 -16.78 -0.25 50.81
C ALA A 282 -18.02 -0.49 51.68
N GLY A 283 -19.04 -1.19 51.14
CA GLY A 283 -20.24 -1.55 51.90
C GLY A 283 -20.03 -2.65 52.96
N GLY A 284 -19.05 -3.55 52.76
CA GLY A 284 -18.67 -4.56 53.75
C GLY A 284 -18.00 -3.97 54.98
N THR A 285 -17.18 -2.93 54.80
CA THR A 285 -16.51 -2.22 55.90
C THR A 285 -17.49 -1.45 56.79
N SER A 286 -18.59 -0.93 56.25
CA SER A 286 -19.60 -0.21 57.06
C SER A 286 -20.45 -1.13 57.93
N ARG A 287 -20.66 -2.39 57.52
CA ARG A 287 -21.44 -3.38 58.28
C ARG A 287 -20.65 -4.07 59.41
N ALA A 288 -19.31 -3.97 59.38
CA ALA A 288 -18.41 -4.62 60.34
C ALA A 288 -17.99 -3.74 61.53
N ALA A 289 -18.52 -2.52 61.68
CA ALA A 289 -18.31 -1.69 62.86
C ALA A 289 -19.37 -2.00 63.93
N PRO A 290 -19.11 -2.84 64.95
CA PRO A 290 -19.98 -2.88 66.11
C PRO A 290 -19.88 -1.55 66.85
N ALA A 291 -21.03 -0.96 67.16
CA ALA A 291 -21.11 0.11 68.14
C ALA A 291 -20.47 -0.39 69.45
N ARG A 292 -19.28 0.12 69.77
CA ARG A 292 -18.72 0.00 71.12
C ARG A 292 -19.56 0.92 72.00
N ALA A 293 -20.42 0.30 72.82
CA ALA A 293 -20.99 0.91 74.02
C ALA A 293 -19.92 0.97 75.12
#